data_AF-Q1ACW8-F1
#
_entry.id   AF-Q1ACW8-F1
#
_cell.length_a   1.000
_cell.length_b   1.000
_cell.length_c   1.000
_cell.angle_alpha   90.00
_cell.angle_beta   90.00
_cell.angle_gamma   90.00
#
_symmetry.space_group_name_H-M   'P 1'
#
loop_
_entity.id
_entity.type
_entity.pdbx_description
1 polymer ?
#
loop_
_entity_poly.entity_id
_entity_poly.type
_entity_poly.pdbx_seq_one_letter_code
_entity_poly.pdbx_strand_id
1 'polypeptide(L)'
;MKQEKNTVQFSEIRSKGCNDIEMLERFLHGIVETATSKLRQRKLKTTEISIRLVHAKSENRLPLEFTFSIKPTSSSVIIYTEVINRFKECYTGGGIQGFTIQFDKNTLASA
;
A
#
# COMPACT_ATOMS: atom_id res chain seq x y z
N MET A 1 -12.91 -24.85 8.11
CA MET A 1 -13.29 -23.52 7.58
C MET A 1 -12.07 -22.93 6.90
N LYS A 2 -12.08 -22.80 5.56
CA LYS A 2 -11.03 -22.05 4.87
C LYS A 2 -11.30 -20.58 5.23
N GLN A 3 -10.45 -19.96 6.05
CA GLN A 3 -10.42 -18.51 6.12
C GLN A 3 -10.10 -18.06 4.69
N GLU A 4 -11.09 -17.58 3.95
CA GLU A 4 -10.80 -16.69 2.84
C GLU A 4 -9.99 -15.57 3.47
N LYS A 5 -8.70 -15.52 3.15
CA LYS A 5 -7.86 -14.38 3.48
C LYS A 5 -8.52 -13.22 2.76
N ASN A 6 -9.36 -12.47 3.47
CA ASN A 6 -9.89 -11.17 3.06
C ASN A 6 -8.71 -10.19 3.06
N THR A 7 -7.64 -10.49 2.34
CA THR A 7 -6.46 -9.68 2.19
C THR A 7 -6.42 -9.26 0.73
N VAL A 8 -6.17 -7.98 0.49
CA VAL A 8 -5.94 -7.46 -0.85
C VAL A 8 -4.48 -7.05 -0.92
N GLN A 9 -3.69 -7.68 -1.79
CA GLN A 9 -2.27 -7.38 -1.96
C GLN A 9 -2.00 -6.94 -3.40
N PHE A 10 -1.12 -5.96 -3.54
CA PHE A 10 -0.53 -5.55 -4.80
C PHE A 10 0.97 -5.51 -4.65
N SER A 11 1.68 -6.02 -5.66
CA SER A 11 3.13 -5.98 -5.72
C SER A 11 3.54 -5.61 -7.14
N GLU A 12 4.47 -4.69 -7.26
CA GLU A 12 5.06 -4.29 -8.54
C GLU A 12 6.57 -4.14 -8.37
N ILE A 13 7.32 -4.61 -9.36
CA ILE A 13 8.77 -4.47 -9.44
C ILE A 13 9.10 -3.92 -10.82
N ARG A 14 9.97 -2.92 -10.86
CA ARG A 14 10.40 -2.22 -12.07
C ARG A 14 11.81 -2.61 -12.45
N SER A 15 12.15 -2.37 -13.71
CA SER A 15 13.51 -2.58 -14.22
C SER A 15 14.49 -1.53 -13.69
N LYS A 16 14.04 -0.29 -13.47
CA LYS A 16 14.84 0.82 -12.94
C LYS A 16 14.22 1.37 -11.65
N GLY A 17 15.08 1.80 -10.73
CA GLY A 17 14.65 2.53 -9.54
C GLY A 17 14.09 3.90 -9.88
N CYS A 18 13.09 4.33 -9.12
CA CYS A 18 12.50 5.67 -9.17
C CYS A 18 12.75 6.37 -7.84
N ASN A 19 13.36 7.55 -7.87
CA ASN A 19 13.54 8.44 -6.71
C ASN A 19 12.71 9.73 -6.84
N ASP A 20 11.90 9.86 -7.89
CA ASP A 20 10.96 10.96 -8.06
C ASP A 20 9.77 10.74 -7.13
N ILE A 21 9.67 11.59 -6.11
CA ILE A 21 8.63 11.50 -5.08
C ILE A 21 7.25 11.65 -5.69
N GLU A 22 7.03 12.60 -6.61
CA GLU A 22 5.71 12.80 -7.24
C GLU A 22 5.30 11.57 -8.05
N MET A 23 6.26 10.94 -8.74
CA MET A 23 6.01 9.72 -9.48
C MET A 23 5.66 8.56 -8.55
N LEU A 24 6.37 8.42 -7.43
CA LEU A 24 6.09 7.41 -6.41
C LEU A 24 4.70 7.62 -5.77
N GLU A 25 4.33 8.86 -5.44
CA GLU A 25 2.99 9.20 -4.93
C GLU A 25 1.89 8.82 -5.92
N ARG A 26 2.08 9.12 -7.22
CA ARG A 26 1.13 8.72 -8.28
C ARG A 26 0.98 7.21 -8.38
N PHE A 27 2.06 6.44 -8.19
CA PHE A 27 1.95 4.97 -8.16
C PHE A 27 1.18 4.47 -6.95
N LEU A 28 1.49 4.99 -5.75
CA LEU A 28 0.74 4.65 -4.54
C LEU A 28 -0.75 4.97 -4.71
N HIS A 29 -1.08 6.12 -5.31
CA HIS A 29 -2.45 6.50 -5.63
C HIS A 29 -3.15 5.47 -6.52
N GLY A 30 -2.54 5.07 -7.63
CA GLY A 30 -3.12 4.07 -8.54
C GLY A 30 -3.36 2.70 -7.89
N ILE A 31 -2.44 2.27 -7.02
CA ILE A 31 -2.59 1.01 -6.26
C ILE A 31 -3.74 1.13 -5.26
N VAL A 32 -3.82 2.23 -4.51
CA VAL A 32 -4.89 2.47 -3.53
C VAL A 32 -6.26 2.54 -4.21
N GLU A 33 -6.39 3.23 -5.34
CA GLU A 33 -7.63 3.28 -6.12
C GLU A 33 -8.09 1.87 -6.55
N THR A 34 -7.16 1.07 -7.06
CA THR A 34 -7.46 -0.31 -7.47
C THR A 34 -7.83 -1.19 -6.28
N ALA A 35 -7.13 -1.04 -5.15
CA ALA A 35 -7.38 -1.79 -3.94
C ALA A 35 -8.73 -1.47 -3.31
N THR A 36 -9.03 -0.19 -3.16
CA THR A 36 -10.31 0.28 -2.60
C THR A 36 -11.48 -0.11 -3.49
N SER A 37 -11.32 -0.11 -4.81
CA SER A 37 -12.32 -0.66 -5.74
C SER A 37 -12.61 -2.13 -5.44
N LYS A 38 -11.57 -2.97 -5.27
CA LYS A 38 -11.75 -4.40 -4.88
C LYS A 38 -12.38 -4.55 -3.49
N LEU A 39 -12.00 -3.73 -2.51
CA LEU A 39 -12.60 -3.74 -1.18
C LEU A 39 -14.11 -3.43 -1.25
N ARG A 40 -14.49 -2.37 -1.99
CA ARG A 40 -15.90 -2.00 -2.18
C ARG A 40 -16.71 -3.07 -2.90
N GLN A 41 -16.17 -3.67 -3.97
CA GLN A 41 -16.82 -4.78 -4.68
C GLN A 41 -17.12 -5.97 -3.75
N ARG A 42 -16.23 -6.23 -2.80
CA ARG A 42 -16.40 -7.30 -1.80
C ARG A 42 -17.15 -6.87 -0.54
N LYS A 43 -17.65 -5.62 -0.49
CA LYS A 43 -18.27 -5.01 0.71
C LYS A 43 -17.36 -5.11 1.94
N LEU A 44 -16.07 -4.89 1.75
CA LEU A 44 -15.05 -4.92 2.79
C LEU A 44 -14.59 -3.51 3.17
N LYS A 45 -14.15 -3.35 4.41
CA LYS A 45 -13.42 -2.20 4.95
C LYS A 45 -12.08 -2.69 5.48
N THR A 46 -11.00 -1.99 5.21
CA THR A 46 -9.67 -2.33 5.74
C THR A 46 -9.39 -1.62 7.04
N THR A 47 -8.64 -2.27 7.93
CA THR A 47 -8.25 -1.73 9.24
C THR A 47 -6.74 -1.70 9.44
N GLU A 48 -5.98 -2.30 8.54
CA GLU A 48 -4.53 -2.40 8.61
C GLU A 48 -3.94 -2.41 7.22
N ILE A 49 -2.85 -1.67 7.05
CA ILE A 49 -2.13 -1.57 5.79
C ILE A 49 -0.66 -1.83 6.06
N SER A 50 -0.07 -2.71 5.26
CA SER A 50 1.36 -2.99 5.27
C SER A 50 1.97 -2.53 3.95
N ILE A 51 3.07 -1.79 4.01
CA ILE A 51 3.80 -1.31 2.85
C ILE A 51 5.25 -1.77 2.95
N ARG A 52 5.75 -2.31 1.85
CA ARG A 52 7.15 -2.69 1.66
C ARG A 52 7.68 -2.00 0.42
N LEU A 53 8.69 -1.16 0.60
CA LEU A 53 9.43 -0.51 -0.48
C LEU A 53 10.76 -1.22 -0.68
N VAL A 54 11.01 -1.67 -1.90
CA VAL A 54 12.24 -2.34 -2.29
C VAL A 54 13.12 -1.32 -2.99
N HIS A 55 14.26 -1.00 -2.40
CA HIS A 55 15.27 -0.16 -3.02
C HIS A 55 15.84 -0.82 -4.28
N ALA A 56 16.29 0.01 -5.21
CA ALA A 56 17.01 -0.45 -6.39
C ALA A 56 18.30 -1.16 -5.98
N LYS A 57 18.68 -2.19 -6.74
CA LYS A 57 19.91 -2.95 -6.46
C LYS A 57 21.15 -2.07 -6.30
N SER A 58 21.22 -0.96 -7.05
CA SER A 58 22.33 0.02 -7.00
C SER A 58 22.44 0.76 -5.66
N GLU A 59 21.35 0.87 -4.89
CA GLU A 59 21.36 1.53 -3.58
C GLU A 59 22.03 0.68 -2.51
N ASN A 60 22.08 -0.65 -2.68
CA ASN A 60 22.56 -1.62 -1.67
C ASN A 60 21.93 -1.40 -0.27
N ARG A 61 20.63 -1.10 -0.24
CA ARG A 61 19.85 -0.85 0.98
C ARG A 61 18.84 -1.97 1.22
N LEU A 62 18.56 -2.24 2.48
CA LEU A 62 17.48 -3.15 2.86
C LEU A 62 16.12 -2.57 2.44
N PRO A 63 15.10 -3.42 2.19
CA PRO A 63 13.73 -2.96 2.00
C PRO A 63 13.24 -2.17 3.21
N LEU A 64 12.44 -1.14 2.96
CA LEU A 64 11.75 -0.40 3.99
C LEU A 64 10.36 -1.01 4.17
N GLU A 65 10.04 -1.49 5.38
CA GLU A 65 8.78 -2.18 5.67
C GLU A 65 8.10 -1.53 6.86
N PHE A 66 6.83 -1.17 6.70
CA PHE A 66 6.04 -0.55 7.75
C PHE A 66 4.57 -0.96 7.65
N THR A 67 3.97 -1.20 8.81
CA THR A 67 2.57 -1.57 8.96
C THR A 67 1.91 -0.60 9.91
N PHE A 68 0.70 -0.16 9.58
CA PHE A 68 -0.06 0.76 10.41
C PHE A 68 -1.55 0.43 10.36
N SER A 69 -2.23 0.72 11.46
CA SER A 69 -3.68 0.54 11.57
C SER A 69 -4.42 1.83 11.24
N ILE A 70 -5.61 1.70 10.67
CA ILE A 70 -6.52 2.80 10.36
C ILE A 70 -7.94 2.48 10.85
N LYS A 71 -8.78 3.50 10.96
CA LYS A 71 -10.21 3.29 11.20
C LYS A 71 -10.81 2.48 10.03
N PRO A 72 -11.69 1.50 10.29
CA PRO A 72 -12.27 0.67 9.24
C PRO A 72 -12.89 1.49 8.10
N THR A 73 -12.31 1.41 6.91
CA THR A 73 -12.79 2.18 5.75
C THR A 73 -12.51 1.50 4.42
N SER A 74 -13.26 1.90 3.39
CA SER A 74 -13.02 1.57 1.98
C SER A 74 -13.01 2.85 1.11
N SER A 75 -12.92 4.01 1.76
CA SER A 75 -12.73 5.30 1.10
C SER A 75 -11.31 5.41 0.58
N SER A 76 -11.16 5.60 -0.73
CA SER A 76 -9.83 5.74 -1.34
C SER A 76 -9.12 7.00 -0.88
N VAL A 77 -9.84 8.10 -0.70
CA VAL A 77 -9.29 9.36 -0.19
C VAL A 77 -8.65 9.17 1.19
N ILE A 78 -9.39 8.57 2.14
CA ILE A 78 -8.87 8.37 3.50
C ILE A 78 -7.66 7.43 3.50
N ILE A 79 -7.78 6.31 2.77
CA ILE A 79 -6.70 5.31 2.69
C ILE A 79 -5.46 5.92 2.04
N TYR A 80 -5.62 6.66 0.94
CA TYR A 80 -4.52 7.29 0.23
C TYR A 80 -3.81 8.34 1.11
N THR A 81 -4.57 9.20 1.80
CA THR A 81 -4.00 10.19 2.72
C THR A 81 -3.12 9.53 3.78
N GLU A 82 -3.62 8.46 4.43
CA GLU A 82 -2.83 7.73 5.44
C GLU A 82 -1.60 7.05 4.83
N VAL A 83 -1.74 6.43 3.65
CA VAL A 83 -0.62 5.79 2.92
C VAL A 83 0.47 6.81 2.59
N ILE A 84 0.11 7.99 2.07
CA ILE A 84 1.09 9.03 1.72
C ILE A 84 1.75 9.63 2.96
N ASN A 85 0.98 9.91 4.02
CA ASN A 85 1.55 10.43 5.26
C ASN A 85 2.61 9.47 5.82
N ARG A 86 2.29 8.17 5.91
CA ARG A 86 3.24 7.15 6.38
C ARG A 86 4.41 6.95 5.43
N PHE A 87 4.17 6.98 4.13
CA PHE A 87 5.24 6.95 3.14
C PHE A 87 6.22 8.11 3.35
N LYS A 88 5.75 9.34 3.51
CA LYS A 88 6.59 10.54 3.73
C LYS A 88 7.35 10.50 5.05
N GLU A 89 6.76 9.95 6.10
CA GLU A 89 7.41 9.78 7.39
C GLU A 89 8.53 8.74 7.35
N CYS A 90 8.34 7.63 6.63
CA CYS A 90 9.28 6.52 6.63
C CYS A 90 10.31 6.58 5.49
N TYR A 91 9.99 7.20 4.35
CA TYR A 91 10.86 7.23 3.19
C TYR A 91 12.03 8.20 3.40
N THR A 92 13.25 7.65 3.39
CA THR A 92 14.51 8.39 3.64
C THR A 92 15.29 8.71 2.37
N GLY A 93 14.66 8.62 1.20
CA GLY A 93 15.30 8.81 -0.10
C GLY A 93 15.92 7.54 -0.70
N GLY A 94 16.46 7.67 -1.91
CA GLY A 94 17.02 6.57 -2.69
C GLY A 94 16.04 6.00 -3.72
N GLY A 95 16.56 5.41 -4.79
CA GLY A 95 15.72 4.85 -5.85
C GLY A 95 14.93 3.63 -5.39
N ILE A 96 13.60 3.69 -5.50
CA ILE A 96 12.69 2.57 -5.23
C ILE A 96 12.44 1.79 -6.52
N GLN A 97 12.75 0.50 -6.51
CA GLN A 97 12.56 -0.40 -7.64
C GLN A 97 11.29 -1.23 -7.53
N GLY A 98 10.77 -1.45 -6.32
CA GLY A 98 9.54 -2.20 -6.15
C GLY A 98 8.76 -1.78 -4.93
N PHE A 99 7.48 -2.13 -4.95
CA PHE A 99 6.56 -1.87 -3.86
C PHE A 99 5.62 -3.06 -3.68
N THR A 100 5.32 -3.37 -2.44
CA THR A 100 4.21 -4.25 -2.06
C THR A 100 3.33 -3.48 -1.08
N ILE A 101 2.03 -3.46 -1.34
CA ILE A 101 1.01 -2.92 -0.43
C ILE A 101 -0.01 -4.01 -0.15
N GLN A 102 -0.30 -4.23 1.13
CA GLN A 102 -1.25 -5.22 1.60
C GLN A 102 -2.29 -4.54 2.48
N PHE A 103 -3.57 -4.82 2.20
CA PHE A 103 -4.73 -4.36 2.96
C PHE A 103 -5.29 -5.54 3.74
N ASP A 104 -5.12 -5.50 5.05
CA ASP A 104 -5.33 -6.59 5.99
C ASP A 104 -6.47 -6.32 6.96
N LYS A 105 -6.80 -7.37 7.72
CA LYS A 105 -7.85 -7.38 8.74
C LYS A 105 -9.14 -6.75 8.20
N ASN A 106 -9.48 -7.13 6.97
CA ASN A 106 -10.63 -6.56 6.29
C ASN A 106 -11.92 -7.11 6.89
N THR A 107 -12.81 -6.22 7.29
CA THR A 107 -14.10 -6.53 7.92
C THR A 107 -15.24 -6.25 6.94
N LEU A 108 -16.35 -6.96 7.10
CA LEU A 108 -17.55 -6.67 6.31
C LEU A 108 -18.07 -5.27 6.65
N ALA A 109 -18.36 -4.49 5.62
CA ALA A 109 -19.14 -3.28 5.75
C ALA A 109 -20.56 -3.70 6.16
N SER A 110 -20.94 -3.39 7.40
CA SER A 110 -22.34 -3.48 7.86
C SER A 110 -23.23 -2.73 6.86
N ALA A 111 -24.32 -3.38 6.45
CA ALA A 111 -25.33 -2.82 5.55
C ALA A 111 -26.03 -1.60 6.17
#